data_AF-A0A9X7AU30-F1
#
_entry.id   AF-A0A9X7AU30-F1
#
_cell.length_a   1.000
_cell.length_b   1.000
_cell.length_c   1.000
_cell.angle_alpha   90.00
_cell.angle_beta   90.00
_cell.angle_gamma   90.00
#
_symmetry.space_group_name_H-M   'P 1'
#
loop_
_entity.id
_entity.type
_entity.pdbx_description
1 polymer ?
#
loop_
_entity_poly.entity_id
_entity_poly.type
_entity_poly.pdbx_seq_one_letter_code
_entity_poly.pdbx_strand_id
1 'polypeptide(L)'
;MTQVLKILRDIWKSGADIYLDESDGRIAIKRQNCIPAEVMQLAEQNFSEIDAWFQSWKDASAEQVTIRKIFYEFCGWQHNQPLHDWLLMDSDSLQLFYDWTIVLAKNGWTDMYDDYRPFENDGSNAMARKIYERAVIFARTGGCG
;
A
#
# COMPACT_ATOMS: atom_id res chain seq x y z
N MET A 1 12.36 16.01 6.99
CA MET A 1 12.41 14.56 6.74
C MET A 1 11.71 14.31 5.42
N THR A 2 12.34 13.59 4.51
CA THR A 2 11.69 13.19 3.25
C THR A 2 10.77 11.99 3.54
N GLN A 3 9.53 12.05 3.08
CA GLN A 3 8.59 10.94 3.23
C GLN A 3 8.84 9.90 2.14
N VAL A 4 9.29 8.70 2.52
CA VAL A 4 9.58 7.60 1.58
C VAL A 4 8.38 7.28 0.70
N LEU A 5 7.18 7.19 1.28
CA LEU A 5 5.96 6.90 0.51
C LEU A 5 5.64 7.97 -0.53
N LYS A 6 6.03 9.23 -0.30
CA LYS A 6 5.84 10.30 -1.28
C LYS A 6 6.71 10.08 -2.53
N ILE A 7 7.98 9.70 -2.34
CA ILE A 7 8.89 9.34 -3.44
C ILE A 7 8.35 8.13 -4.19
N LEU A 8 7.98 7.07 -3.46
CA LEU A 8 7.44 5.84 -4.07
C LEU A 8 6.16 6.11 -4.85
N ARG A 9 5.26 6.94 -4.31
CA ARG A 9 4.07 7.41 -5.02
C ARG A 9 4.42 8.10 -6.33
N ASP A 10 5.41 8.99 -6.35
CA ASP A 10 5.79 9.71 -7.57
C ASP A 10 6.39 8.76 -8.61
N ILE A 11 7.15 7.76 -8.17
CA ILE A 11 7.63 6.68 -9.04
C ILE A 11 6.45 5.88 -9.62
N TRP A 12 5.53 5.38 -8.80
CA TRP A 12 4.40 4.58 -9.29
C TRP A 12 3.47 5.38 -10.22
N LYS A 13 3.18 6.64 -9.89
CA LYS A 13 2.35 7.51 -10.73
C LYS A 13 3.00 7.88 -12.07
N SER A 14 4.31 7.74 -12.19
CA SER A 14 4.99 7.89 -13.49
C SER A 14 4.71 6.71 -14.45
N GLY A 15 4.11 5.62 -13.94
CA GLY A 15 3.90 4.37 -14.69
C GLY A 15 5.06 3.39 -14.60
N ALA A 16 6.09 3.72 -13.82
CA ALA A 16 7.13 2.79 -13.39
C ALA A 16 6.68 1.94 -12.19
N ASP A 17 7.34 0.81 -12.00
CA ASP A 17 7.07 -0.08 -10.87
C ASP A 17 8.38 -0.38 -10.13
N ILE A 18 8.49 0.14 -8.91
CA ILE A 18 9.59 -0.13 -7.98
C ILE A 18 9.15 -1.21 -6.99
N TYR A 19 9.94 -2.27 -6.86
CA TYR A 19 9.60 -3.46 -6.08
C TYR A 19 10.85 -4.14 -5.52
N LEU A 20 10.66 -5.03 -4.54
CA LEU A 20 11.71 -5.91 -4.05
C LEU A 20 11.73 -7.19 -4.91
N ASP A 21 12.86 -7.47 -5.57
CA ASP A 21 13.03 -8.65 -6.41
C ASP A 21 13.18 -9.91 -5.53
N GLU A 22 12.36 -10.93 -5.79
CA GLU A 22 12.34 -12.14 -4.99
C GLU A 22 13.59 -13.01 -5.17
N SER A 23 14.33 -12.83 -6.29
CA SER A 23 15.50 -13.66 -6.62
C SER A 23 16.72 -13.31 -5.78
N ASP A 24 16.92 -12.03 -5.44
CA ASP A 24 18.09 -11.55 -4.72
C ASP A 24 17.77 -10.62 -3.53
N GLY A 25 16.49 -10.29 -3.33
CA GLY A 25 16.03 -9.42 -2.24
C GLY A 25 16.49 -7.98 -2.39
N ARG A 26 16.77 -7.52 -3.61
CA ARG A 26 17.16 -6.14 -3.91
C ARG A 26 16.04 -5.35 -4.56
N ILE A 27 16.08 -4.03 -4.43
CA ILE A 27 15.16 -3.16 -5.15
C ILE A 27 15.43 -3.23 -6.65
N ALA A 28 14.38 -3.43 -7.42
CA ALA A 28 14.37 -3.35 -8.88
C ALA A 28 13.30 -2.35 -9.35
N ILE A 29 13.49 -1.83 -10.56
CA ILE A 29 12.55 -0.89 -11.19
C ILE A 29 12.23 -1.36 -12.60
N LYS A 30 10.94 -1.56 -12.88
CA LYS A 30 10.40 -1.71 -14.24
C LYS A 30 10.00 -0.36 -14.81
N ARG A 31 10.24 -0.17 -16.12
CA ARG A 31 9.93 1.07 -16.87
C ARG A 31 10.54 2.32 -16.24
N GLN A 32 11.79 2.21 -15.75
CA GLN A 32 12.54 3.30 -15.12
C GLN A 32 12.58 4.58 -15.98
N ASN A 33 12.56 4.44 -17.31
CA ASN A 33 12.55 5.54 -18.28
C ASN A 33 11.29 6.42 -18.20
N CYS A 34 10.23 5.99 -17.51
CA CYS A 34 9.05 6.80 -17.26
C CYS A 34 9.23 7.76 -16.08
N ILE A 35 10.21 7.52 -15.20
CA ILE A 35 10.42 8.30 -13.98
C ILE A 35 11.10 9.64 -14.34
N PRO A 36 10.53 10.79 -13.93
CA PRO A 36 11.19 12.08 -14.10
C PRO A 36 12.57 12.10 -13.43
N ALA A 37 13.54 12.77 -14.06
CA ALA A 37 14.93 12.79 -13.58
C ALA A 37 15.06 13.31 -12.14
N GLU A 38 14.27 14.33 -11.77
CA GLU A 38 14.21 14.87 -10.40
C GLU A 38 13.69 13.86 -9.37
N VAL A 39 12.72 13.01 -9.74
CA VAL A 39 12.19 11.96 -8.87
C VAL A 39 13.23 10.85 -8.70
N MET A 40 13.93 10.48 -9.78
CA MET A 40 15.02 9.51 -9.71
C MET A 40 16.17 10.01 -8.83
N GLN A 41 16.58 11.27 -9.00
CA GLN A 41 17.61 11.88 -8.17
C GLN A 41 17.20 11.90 -6.69
N LEU A 42 15.94 12.21 -6.39
CA LEU A 42 15.42 12.16 -5.03
C LEU A 42 15.41 10.72 -4.47
N ALA A 43 15.06 9.74 -5.28
CA ALA A 43 15.09 8.32 -4.90
C ALA A 43 16.52 7.85 -4.59
N GLU A 44 17.50 8.22 -5.42
CA GLU A 44 18.92 7.91 -5.20
C GLU A 44 19.45 8.54 -3.90
N GLN A 45 19.07 9.79 -3.61
CA GLN A 45 19.46 10.48 -2.37
C GLN A 45 18.86 9.87 -1.11
N ASN A 46 17.72 9.18 -1.21
CA ASN A 46 17.01 8.56 -0.08
C ASN A 46 16.96 7.03 -0.23
N PHE A 47 17.93 6.45 -0.96
CA PHE A 47 17.93 5.02 -1.29
C PHE A 47 17.95 4.13 -0.05
N SER A 48 18.70 4.51 0.99
CA SER A 48 18.76 3.75 2.25
C SER A 48 17.41 3.62 2.94
N GLU A 49 16.63 4.70 2.95
CA GLU A 49 15.31 4.76 3.57
C GLU A 49 14.28 4.01 2.73
N ILE A 50 14.40 4.10 1.41
CA ILE A 50 13.57 3.31 0.48
C ILE A 50 13.87 1.81 0.63
N ASP A 51 15.15 1.41 0.69
CA ASP A 51 15.54 0.02 0.93
C ASP A 51 15.04 -0.47 2.27
N ALA A 52 15.27 0.28 3.35
CA ALA A 52 14.75 -0.06 4.68
C ALA A 52 13.22 -0.22 4.67
N TRP A 53 12.50 0.64 3.95
CA TRP A 53 11.05 0.50 3.78
C TRP A 53 10.71 -0.80 3.07
N PHE A 54 11.32 -1.13 1.93
CA PHE A 54 11.06 -2.40 1.22
C PHE A 54 11.42 -3.63 2.06
N GLN A 55 12.58 -3.64 2.71
CA GLN A 55 13.01 -4.74 3.57
C GLN A 55 12.06 -4.95 4.75
N SER A 56 11.48 -3.88 5.31
CA SER A 56 10.49 -3.98 6.39
C SER A 56 9.19 -4.70 5.98
N TRP A 57 8.96 -4.92 4.68
CA TRP A 57 7.81 -5.66 4.15
C TRP A 57 8.12 -7.12 3.82
N LYS A 58 9.35 -7.59 3.97
CA LYS A 58 9.78 -8.94 3.55
C LYS A 58 8.99 -10.06 4.24
N ASP A 59 8.68 -9.88 5.52
CA ASP A 59 7.93 -10.85 6.34
C ASP A 59 6.46 -10.44 6.55
N ALA A 60 5.95 -9.53 5.71
CA ALA A 60 4.59 -9.05 5.84
C ALA A 60 3.58 -10.17 5.55
N SER A 61 2.55 -10.25 6.39
CA SER A 61 1.47 -11.22 6.20
C SER A 61 0.62 -10.87 4.97
N ALA A 62 -0.11 -11.87 4.44
CA ALA A 62 -1.06 -11.65 3.35
C ALA A 62 -2.11 -10.58 3.69
N GLU A 63 -2.48 -10.47 4.97
CA GLU A 63 -3.37 -9.43 5.49
C GLU A 63 -2.74 -8.05 5.35
N GLN A 64 -1.51 -7.86 5.84
CA GLN A 64 -0.79 -6.58 5.76
C GLN A 64 -0.58 -6.16 4.29
N VAL A 65 -0.21 -7.10 3.42
CA VAL A 65 -0.05 -6.84 1.99
C VAL A 65 -1.39 -6.45 1.34
N THR A 66 -2.49 -7.07 1.75
CA THR A 66 -3.83 -6.76 1.22
C THR A 66 -4.26 -5.35 1.64
N ILE A 67 -4.10 -4.99 2.91
CA ILE A 67 -4.41 -3.65 3.40
C ILE A 67 -3.59 -2.58 2.68
N ARG A 68 -2.28 -2.81 2.49
CA ARG A 68 -1.43 -1.89 1.72
C ARG A 68 -1.94 -1.70 0.29
N LYS A 69 -2.33 -2.77 -0.39
CA LYS A 69 -2.87 -2.69 -1.76
C LYS A 69 -4.19 -1.93 -1.82
N ILE A 70 -5.09 -2.15 -0.86
CA ILE A 70 -6.35 -1.40 -0.73
C ILE A 70 -6.05 0.09 -0.53
N PHE A 71 -5.12 0.40 0.38
CA PHE A 71 -4.72 1.79 0.64
C PHE A 71 -4.12 2.47 -0.60
N TYR A 72 -3.27 1.78 -1.37
CA TYR A 72 -2.66 2.34 -2.57
C TYR A 72 -3.65 2.55 -3.72
N GLU A 73 -4.60 1.63 -3.89
CA GLU A 73 -5.73 1.81 -4.80
C GLU A 73 -6.56 3.03 -4.38
N PHE A 74 -6.92 3.10 -3.10
CA PHE A 74 -7.72 4.19 -2.54
C PHE A 74 -7.06 5.56 -2.72
N CYS A 75 -5.74 5.66 -2.52
CA CYS A 75 -4.99 6.89 -2.74
C CYS A 75 -4.67 7.18 -4.21
N GLY A 76 -5.00 6.28 -5.14
CA GLY A 76 -4.68 6.40 -6.56
C GLY A 76 -3.18 6.38 -6.85
N TRP A 77 -2.41 5.66 -6.04
CA TRP A 77 -0.96 5.49 -6.22
C TRP A 77 -0.62 4.32 -7.13
N GLN A 78 -1.34 3.22 -6.96
CA GLN A 78 -1.24 2.03 -7.79
C GLN A 78 -2.65 1.55 -8.13
N HIS A 79 -2.89 1.18 -9.38
CA HIS A 79 -4.17 0.63 -9.79
C HIS A 79 -4.23 -0.89 -9.67
N ASN A 80 -5.32 -1.37 -9.07
CA ASN A 80 -5.65 -2.78 -8.89
C ASN A 80 -7.14 -2.98 -9.18
N GLN A 81 -7.47 -3.26 -10.45
CA GLN A 81 -8.85 -3.38 -10.93
C GLN A 81 -9.70 -4.37 -10.11
N PRO A 82 -9.23 -5.59 -9.77
CA PRO A 82 -10.02 -6.48 -8.92
C PRO A 82 -10.35 -5.91 -7.54
N LEU A 83 -9.42 -5.19 -6.89
CA LEU A 83 -9.71 -4.53 -5.62
C LEU A 83 -10.67 -3.35 -5.79
N HIS A 84 -10.51 -2.59 -6.87
CA HIS A 84 -11.40 -1.49 -7.22
C HIS A 84 -12.85 -1.97 -7.36
N ASP A 85 -13.06 -3.00 -8.19
CA ASP A 85 -14.38 -3.56 -8.44
C ASP A 85 -15.01 -4.12 -7.17
N TRP A 86 -14.23 -4.83 -6.34
CA TRP A 86 -14.67 -5.33 -5.05
C TRP A 86 -15.15 -4.20 -4.12
N LEU A 87 -14.38 -3.13 -3.97
CA LEU A 87 -14.72 -2.01 -3.10
C LEU A 87 -15.96 -1.26 -3.57
N LEU A 88 -16.25 -1.26 -4.88
CA LEU A 88 -17.48 -0.71 -5.44
C LEU A 88 -18.70 -1.62 -5.22
N MET A 89 -18.51 -2.94 -5.24
CA MET A 89 -19.59 -3.91 -5.06
C MET A 89 -19.95 -4.15 -3.59
N ASP A 90 -18.99 -4.03 -2.67
CA ASP A 90 -19.16 -4.30 -1.25
C ASP A 90 -18.95 -3.03 -0.41
N SER A 91 -20.02 -2.22 -0.32
CA SER A 91 -20.01 -0.95 0.43
C SER A 91 -19.67 -1.14 1.91
N ASP A 92 -19.97 -2.29 2.50
CA ASP A 92 -19.62 -2.59 3.89
C ASP A 92 -18.11 -2.77 4.05
N SER A 93 -17.45 -3.42 3.08
CA SER A 93 -15.98 -3.51 3.06
C SER A 93 -15.33 -2.14 2.92
N LEU A 94 -15.88 -1.28 2.05
CA LEU A 94 -15.41 0.09 1.90
C LEU A 94 -15.61 0.90 3.18
N GLN A 95 -16.77 0.82 3.82
CA GLN A 95 -17.03 1.48 5.11
C GLN A 95 -16.09 0.99 6.20
N LEU A 96 -15.84 -0.32 6.27
CA LEU A 96 -14.91 -0.90 7.24
C LEU A 96 -13.48 -0.41 7.03
N PHE A 97 -13.06 -0.21 5.78
CA PHE A 97 -11.77 0.41 5.47
C PHE A 97 -11.72 1.89 5.89
N TYR A 98 -12.78 2.67 5.67
CA TYR A 98 -12.88 4.03 6.20
C TYR A 98 -12.76 4.06 7.72
N ASP A 99 -13.51 3.22 8.43
CA ASP A 99 -13.47 3.15 9.89
C ASP A 99 -12.05 2.78 10.37
N TRP A 100 -11.35 1.89 9.66
CA TRP A 100 -9.96 1.54 9.95
C TRP A 100 -9.03 2.76 9.83
N THR A 101 -9.15 3.55 8.76
CA THR A 101 -8.37 4.80 8.62
C THR A 101 -8.69 5.83 9.70
N ILE A 102 -9.94 5.91 10.17
CA ILE A 102 -10.34 6.77 11.29
C ILE A 102 -9.68 6.32 12.60
N VAL A 103 -9.57 5.01 12.84
CA VAL A 103 -8.87 4.48 14.03
C VAL A 103 -7.38 4.85 13.97
N LEU A 104 -6.72 4.68 12.82
CA LEU A 104 -5.34 5.11 12.65
C LEU A 104 -5.15 6.61 12.90
N ALA A 105 -6.08 7.44 12.40
CA ALA A 105 -6.06 8.88 12.65
C ALA A 105 -6.19 9.22 14.13
N LYS A 106 -7.06 8.52 14.87
CA LYS A 106 -7.18 8.64 16.34
C LYS A 106 -5.90 8.23 17.06
N ASN A 107 -5.12 7.30 16.49
CA ASN A 107 -3.83 6.88 17.00
C ASN A 107 -2.67 7.82 16.62
N GLY A 108 -2.94 8.87 15.82
CA GLY A 108 -1.96 9.90 15.46
C GLY A 108 -1.47 9.87 14.01
N TRP A 109 -1.99 8.97 13.17
CA TRP A 109 -1.64 8.96 11.74
C TRP A 109 -2.34 10.11 11.02
N THR A 110 -1.59 11.15 10.68
CA THR A 110 -2.14 12.42 10.16
C THR A 110 -1.70 12.76 8.74
N ASP A 111 -0.70 12.06 8.21
CA ASP A 111 -0.21 12.23 6.85
C ASP A 111 -0.24 10.88 6.10
N MET A 112 -0.92 10.85 4.95
CA MET A 112 -1.01 9.68 4.09
C MET A 112 0.36 9.18 3.59
N TYR A 113 1.39 10.03 3.59
CA TYR A 113 2.74 9.67 3.20
C TYR A 113 3.62 9.19 4.36
N ASP A 114 3.07 9.17 5.57
CA ASP A 114 3.69 8.47 6.69
C ASP A 114 3.28 7.00 6.67
N ASP A 115 4.20 6.12 7.03
CA ASP A 115 3.91 4.71 7.22
C ASP A 115 2.85 4.54 8.31
N TYR A 116 1.73 3.90 8.00
CA TYR A 116 0.62 3.74 8.94
C TYR A 116 0.89 2.66 10.00
N ARG A 117 1.80 1.71 9.74
CA ARG A 117 2.03 0.54 10.60
C ARG A 117 2.37 0.89 12.07
N PRO A 118 3.17 1.93 12.37
CA PRO A 118 3.43 2.35 13.75
C PRO A 118 2.19 2.86 14.50
N PHE A 119 1.10 3.18 13.80
CA PHE A 119 -0.15 3.66 14.37
C PHE A 119 -1.20 2.55 14.50
N GLU A 120 -0.86 1.30 14.16
CA GLU A 120 -1.72 0.16 14.37
C GLU A 120 -1.78 -0.27 15.85
N ASN A 121 -2.92 -0.80 16.27
CA ASN A 121 -3.15 -1.39 17.57
C ASN A 121 -4.12 -2.59 17.45
N ASP A 122 -4.44 -3.26 18.57
CA ASP A 122 -5.33 -4.42 18.57
C ASP A 122 -6.68 -4.16 17.88
N GLY A 123 -7.21 -2.94 18.03
CA GLY A 123 -8.45 -2.52 17.39
C GLY A 123 -8.33 -2.42 15.87
N SER A 124 -7.32 -1.71 15.36
CA SER A 124 -7.09 -1.60 13.92
C SER A 124 -6.68 -2.94 13.31
N ASN A 125 -5.94 -3.77 14.03
CA ASN A 125 -5.54 -5.12 13.58
C ASN A 125 -6.75 -6.03 13.43
N ALA A 126 -7.69 -6.01 14.37
CA ALA A 126 -8.94 -6.78 14.26
C ALA A 126 -9.79 -6.32 13.06
N MET A 127 -9.74 -5.03 12.70
CA MET A 127 -10.43 -4.50 11.52
C MET A 127 -9.72 -4.88 10.22
N ALA A 128 -8.39 -4.75 10.16
CA ALA A 128 -7.56 -5.19 9.04
C ALA A 128 -7.82 -6.67 8.71
N ARG A 129 -7.92 -7.51 9.75
CA ARG A 129 -8.25 -8.93 9.63
C ARG A 129 -9.60 -9.17 8.96
N LYS A 130 -10.64 -8.45 9.39
CA LYS A 130 -11.98 -8.56 8.81
C LYS A 130 -12.02 -8.08 7.36
N ILE A 131 -11.32 -6.99 7.04
CA ILE A 131 -11.20 -6.49 5.65
C ILE A 131 -10.55 -7.56 4.77
N TYR A 132 -9.44 -8.16 5.23
CA TYR A 132 -8.77 -9.24 4.51
C TYR A 132 -9.67 -10.46 4.31
N GLU A 133 -10.40 -10.89 5.33
CA GLU A 133 -11.32 -12.02 5.22
C GLU A 133 -12.41 -11.78 4.17
N ARG A 134 -12.98 -10.56 4.12
CA ARG A 134 -13.95 -10.17 3.09
C ARG A 134 -13.33 -10.16 1.69
N ALA A 135 -12.11 -9.64 1.54
CA ALA A 135 -11.38 -9.67 0.27
C ALA A 135 -11.14 -11.10 -0.23
N VAL A 136 -10.75 -12.01 0.66
CA VAL A 136 -10.54 -13.43 0.34
C VAL A 136 -11.85 -14.11 -0.07
N ILE A 137 -12.97 -13.82 0.60
CA ILE A 137 -14.28 -14.37 0.23
C ILE A 137 -14.66 -13.90 -1.17
N PHE A 138 -14.57 -12.59 -1.45
CA PHE A 138 -14.90 -12.04 -2.76
C PHE A 138 -14.05 -12.65 -3.89
N ALA A 139 -12.74 -12.78 -3.66
CA ALA A 139 -11.83 -13.41 -4.61
C ALA A 139 -12.17 -14.89 -4.89
N ARG A 140 -12.72 -15.61 -3.91
CA ARG A 140 -13.13 -17.03 -4.05
C ARG A 140 -14.48 -17.19 -4.73
N THR A 141 -15.41 -16.27 -4.53
CA THR A 141 -16.77 -16.34 -5.12
C THR A 141 -16.85 -15.74 -6.52
N GLY A 142 -15.74 -15.24 -7.07
CA GLY A 142 -15.66 -14.73 -8.45
C GLY A 142 -16.30 -13.36 -8.64
N GLY A 143 -16.51 -12.60 -7.57
CA GLY A 143 -17.12 -11.27 -7.63
C GLY A 143 -18.58 -11.22 -8.11
N CYS A 144 -19.26 -12.35 -8.23
CA CYS A 144 -20.64 -12.40 -8.71
C CYS A 144 -21.64 -12.19 -7.56
N GLY A 145 -22.15 -10.96 -7.48
CA GLY A 145 -23.58 -10.73 -7.31
C GLY A 145 -24.22 -10.56 -8.69
#